data_AF-A0A367ZF40-F1
#
_entry.id   AF-A0A367ZF40-F1
#
_cell.length_a   1.000
_cell.length_b   1.000
_cell.length_c   1.000
_cell.angle_alpha   90.00
_cell.angle_beta   90.00
_cell.angle_gamma   90.00
#
_symmetry.space_group_name_H-M   'P 1'
#
loop_
_entity.id
_entity.type
_entity.pdbx_description
1 polymer ?
#
loop_
_entity_poly.entity_id
_entity_poly.type
_entity_poly.pdbx_seq_one_letter_code
_entity_poly.pdbx_strand_id
1 'polypeptide(L)'
;MRRRDGLTLPEVLVALVILAAAVFPLIRVFGTSYALTSKQAFQEQGLKIAEAALAKLMGVQFELLDNASTSVDLPFEVIHASGSSNGKITLQGSPALGSGSVDIGRVRYDIQVQVFREFSGPAGSSNALMFHFFHALPPADPNAGPLPPPPPPPLPFLPVPPPGLMIATYSCPDCFLRIAVTVSNPESQPVRLATFRADLRR
;
A
#
# COMPACT_ATOMS: atom_id res chain seq x y z
N MET A 1 -77.57 20.47 4.00
CA MET A 1 -76.59 21.42 4.58
C MET A 1 -75.50 20.61 5.29
N ARG A 2 -74.27 20.54 4.75
CA ARG A 2 -73.14 19.85 5.41
C ARG A 2 -72.57 20.77 6.48
N ARG A 3 -72.66 20.38 7.75
CA ARG A 3 -71.89 21.01 8.84
C ARG A 3 -70.41 20.88 8.48
N ARG A 4 -69.70 22.01 8.49
CA ARG A 4 -68.23 22.03 8.48
C ARG A 4 -67.83 21.84 9.94
N ASP A 5 -67.53 20.60 10.32
CA ASP A 5 -66.96 20.31 11.63
C ASP A 5 -65.54 20.87 11.64
N GLY A 6 -65.31 21.87 12.49
CA GLY A 6 -64.00 22.51 12.62
C GLY A 6 -63.02 21.60 13.36
N LEU A 7 -61.76 21.60 12.94
CA LEU A 7 -60.70 20.88 13.64
C LEU A 7 -60.61 21.36 15.09
N THR A 8 -60.73 20.42 16.01
CA THR A 8 -60.57 20.71 17.43
C THR A 8 -59.08 20.87 17.75
N LEU A 9 -58.75 21.76 18.69
CA LEU A 9 -57.37 21.96 19.17
C LEU A 9 -56.63 20.65 19.52
N PRO A 10 -57.26 19.64 20.17
CA PRO A 10 -56.61 18.35 20.38
C PRO A 10 -56.31 17.58 19.08
N GLU A 11 -57.13 17.66 18.04
CA GLU A 11 -56.83 17.04 16.73
C GLU A 11 -55.63 17.69 16.05
N VAL A 12 -55.51 19.01 16.11
CA VAL A 12 -54.32 19.73 15.60
C VAL A 12 -53.07 19.29 16.35
N LEU A 13 -53.16 19.17 17.67
CA LEU A 13 -52.03 18.79 18.52
C LEU A 13 -51.60 17.34 18.26
N VAL A 14 -52.56 16.42 18.14
CA VAL A 14 -52.31 15.02 17.78
C VAL A 14 -51.71 14.91 16.38
N ALA A 15 -52.25 15.64 15.39
CA ALA A 15 -51.69 15.66 14.04
C ALA A 15 -50.25 16.16 14.02
N LEU A 16 -49.92 17.17 14.82
CA LEU A 16 -48.57 17.74 14.91
C LEU A 16 -47.59 16.78 15.60
N VAL A 17 -48.03 16.06 16.65
CA VAL A 17 -47.24 15.01 17.31
C VAL A 17 -46.99 13.84 16.36
N ILE A 18 -48.00 13.38 15.62
CA ILE A 18 -47.86 12.31 14.63
C ILE A 18 -46.89 12.73 13.51
N LEU A 19 -47.02 13.97 13.02
CA LEU A 19 -46.14 14.51 12.00
C LEU A 19 -44.69 14.62 12.51
N ALA A 20 -44.49 15.12 13.73
CA ALA A 20 -43.18 15.17 14.36
C ALA A 20 -42.58 13.76 14.54
N ALA A 21 -43.37 12.80 15.03
CA ALA A 21 -42.94 11.41 15.21
C ALA A 21 -42.62 10.71 13.88
N ALA A 22 -43.27 11.09 12.78
CA ALA A 22 -42.98 10.56 11.45
C ALA A 22 -41.72 11.18 10.81
N VAL A 23 -41.47 12.48 11.03
CA VAL A 23 -40.35 13.23 10.41
C VAL A 23 -39.03 13.03 11.16
N PHE A 24 -39.05 12.91 12.49
CA PHE A 24 -37.83 12.78 13.30
C PHE A 24 -36.94 11.58 12.93
N PRO A 25 -37.49 10.38 12.70
CA PRO A 25 -36.72 9.21 12.27
C PRO A 25 -36.05 9.43 10.92
N LEU A 26 -36.75 10.08 9.98
CA LEU A 26 -36.23 10.38 8.63
C LEU A 26 -34.98 11.26 8.71
N ILE A 27 -35.03 12.35 9.49
CA ILE A 27 -33.87 13.25 9.66
C ILE A 27 -32.66 12.50 10.22
N ARG A 28 -32.88 11.59 11.18
CA ARG A 28 -31.81 10.78 11.78
C ARG A 28 -31.17 9.82 10.77
N VAL A 29 -31.99 9.12 9.98
CA VAL A 29 -31.52 8.14 8.99
C VAL A 29 -30.78 8.82 7.83
N PHE A 30 -31.23 10.00 7.40
CA PHE A 30 -30.49 10.76 6.39
C PHE A 30 -29.15 11.26 6.95
N GLY A 31 -29.12 11.80 8.17
CA GLY A 31 -27.89 12.28 8.79
C GLY A 31 -26.80 11.21 8.91
N THR A 32 -27.17 9.98 9.28
CA THR A 32 -26.20 8.86 9.34
C THR A 32 -25.74 8.43 7.96
N SER A 33 -26.63 8.39 6.97
CA SER A 33 -26.31 7.99 5.60
C SER A 33 -25.34 8.99 4.92
N TYR A 34 -25.56 10.29 5.10
CA TYR A 34 -24.65 11.33 4.59
C TYR A 34 -23.27 11.23 5.23
N ALA A 35 -23.20 11.01 6.55
CA ALA A 35 -21.94 10.88 7.27
C ALA A 35 -21.14 9.63 6.86
N LEU A 36 -21.80 8.53 6.52
CA LEU A 36 -21.13 7.33 6.00
C LEU A 36 -20.60 7.55 4.59
N THR A 37 -21.42 8.15 3.72
CA THR A 37 -21.06 8.43 2.33
C THR A 37 -19.88 9.40 2.24
N SER A 38 -19.86 10.45 3.06
CA SER A 38 -18.73 11.40 3.08
C SER A 38 -17.44 10.75 3.57
N LYS A 39 -17.49 9.94 4.63
CA LYS A 39 -16.31 9.19 5.11
C LYS A 39 -15.76 8.23 4.06
N GLN A 40 -16.63 7.53 3.34
CA GLN A 40 -16.21 6.64 2.25
C GLN A 40 -15.57 7.44 1.11
N ALA A 41 -16.15 8.57 0.72
CA ALA A 41 -15.57 9.44 -0.31
C ALA A 41 -14.18 9.97 0.08
N PHE A 42 -13.99 10.37 1.34
CA PHE A 42 -12.68 10.82 1.82
C PHE A 42 -11.63 9.72 1.86
N GLN A 43 -12.02 8.48 2.20
CA GLN A 43 -11.13 7.33 2.14
C GLN A 43 -10.73 6.98 0.71
N GLU A 44 -11.68 7.00 -0.23
CA GLU A 44 -11.39 6.75 -1.65
C GLU A 44 -10.44 7.81 -2.22
N GLN A 45 -10.64 9.09 -1.87
CA GLN A 45 -9.72 10.16 -2.25
C GLN A 45 -8.33 9.97 -1.62
N GLY A 46 -8.27 9.65 -0.32
CA GLY A 46 -7.01 9.37 0.37
C GLY A 46 -6.24 8.20 -0.28
N LEU A 47 -6.94 7.17 -0.74
CA LEU A 47 -6.36 6.05 -1.46
C LEU A 47 -5.77 6.47 -2.80
N LYS A 48 -6.52 7.24 -3.62
CA LYS A 48 -6.03 7.74 -4.92
C LYS A 48 -4.79 8.63 -4.76
N ILE A 49 -4.76 9.47 -3.72
CA ILE A 49 -3.58 10.29 -3.39
C ILE A 49 -2.40 9.39 -3.02
N ALA A 50 -2.63 8.38 -2.18
CA ALA A 50 -1.59 7.44 -1.77
C ALA A 50 -1.02 6.65 -2.97
N GLU A 51 -1.89 6.23 -3.89
CA GLU A 51 -1.50 5.54 -5.13
C GLU A 51 -0.69 6.45 -6.06
N ALA A 52 -1.12 7.69 -6.28
CA ALA A 52 -0.40 8.67 -7.10
C ALA A 52 0.98 9.00 -6.51
N ALA A 53 1.06 9.20 -5.20
CA ALA A 53 2.32 9.41 -4.48
C ALA A 53 3.25 8.20 -4.61
N LEU A 54 2.72 6.99 -4.40
CA LEU A 54 3.49 5.75 -4.50
C LEU A 54 3.97 5.49 -5.93
N ALA A 55 3.13 5.72 -6.93
CA ALA A 55 3.50 5.63 -8.34
C ALA A 55 4.65 6.60 -8.69
N LYS A 56 4.60 7.83 -8.16
CA LYS A 56 5.70 8.77 -8.32
C LYS A 56 6.99 8.26 -7.70
N LEU A 57 6.94 7.76 -6.46
CA LEU A 57 8.09 7.22 -5.72
C LEU A 57 8.70 6.00 -6.43
N MET A 58 7.89 5.15 -7.03
CA MET A 58 8.37 4.01 -7.83
C MET A 58 9.17 4.44 -9.06
N GLY A 59 8.89 5.62 -9.62
CA GLY A 59 9.64 6.20 -10.74
C GLY A 59 10.93 6.93 -10.36
N VAL A 60 11.17 7.18 -9.06
CA VAL A 60 12.40 7.85 -8.58
C VAL A 60 13.60 6.92 -8.75
N GLN A 61 14.83 7.43 -8.80
CA GLN A 61 16.02 6.58 -8.81
C GLN A 61 16.17 5.84 -7.46
N PHE A 62 16.65 4.60 -7.50
CA PHE A 62 16.78 3.78 -6.28
C PHE A 62 17.73 4.44 -5.27
N GLU A 63 18.83 5.00 -5.76
CA GLU A 63 19.85 5.67 -4.93
C GLU A 63 19.29 6.86 -4.16
N LEU A 64 18.32 7.59 -4.74
CA LEU A 64 17.68 8.74 -4.08
C LEU A 64 16.71 8.30 -2.98
N LEU A 65 16.08 7.14 -3.12
CA LEU A 65 15.22 6.58 -2.06
C LEU A 65 16.06 5.97 -0.94
N ASP A 66 17.20 5.38 -1.29
CA ASP A 66 18.10 4.75 -0.35
C ASP A 66 18.94 5.77 0.44
N ASN A 67 19.39 6.84 -0.21
CA ASN A 67 20.27 7.86 0.34
C ASN A 67 19.93 9.27 -0.18
N ALA A 68 18.82 9.84 0.29
CA ALA A 68 18.46 11.25 0.06
C ALA A 68 19.27 12.19 0.98
N SER A 69 20.59 12.29 0.75
CA SER A 69 21.46 13.16 1.55
C SER A 69 21.06 14.64 1.48
N THR A 70 20.45 15.04 0.36
CA THR A 70 19.90 16.38 0.14
C THR A 70 18.37 16.30 0.06
N SER A 71 17.68 17.35 0.50
CA SER A 71 16.23 17.47 0.34
C SER A 71 15.86 17.42 -1.14
N VAL A 72 15.03 16.44 -1.55
CA VAL A 72 14.58 16.26 -2.94
C VAL A 72 13.07 16.49 -3.02
N ASP A 73 12.69 17.39 -3.91
CA ASP A 73 11.31 17.75 -4.17
C ASP A 73 10.73 16.94 -5.33
N LEU A 74 9.68 16.18 -5.05
CA LEU A 74 9.00 15.31 -6.00
C LEU A 74 7.58 15.83 -6.26
N PRO A 75 7.35 16.56 -7.38
CA PRO A 75 6.01 16.93 -7.78
C PRO A 75 5.26 15.72 -8.33
N PHE A 76 3.99 15.62 -7.97
CA PHE A 76 3.08 14.60 -8.49
C PHE A 76 1.68 15.19 -8.69
N GLU A 77 0.91 14.54 -9.53
CA GLU A 77 -0.43 14.97 -9.92
C GLU A 77 -1.46 13.95 -9.46
N VAL A 78 -2.58 14.42 -8.92
CA VAL A 78 -3.71 13.57 -8.48
C VAL A 78 -4.93 13.86 -9.33
N ILE A 79 -5.28 12.91 -10.18
CA ILE A 79 -6.47 12.96 -11.03
C ILE A 79 -7.69 12.49 -10.22
N HIS A 80 -8.74 13.30 -10.21
CA HIS A 80 -9.98 13.02 -9.48
C HIS A 80 -11.20 13.55 -10.26
N ALA A 81 -12.41 13.23 -9.81
CA ALA A 81 -13.64 13.48 -10.60
C ALA A 81 -13.89 14.96 -10.95
N SER A 82 -13.44 15.90 -10.11
CA SER A 82 -13.58 17.34 -10.35
C SER A 82 -12.41 17.98 -11.10
N GLY A 83 -11.37 17.22 -11.45
CA GLY A 83 -10.19 17.73 -12.15
C GLY A 83 -8.89 17.13 -11.64
N SER A 84 -7.84 17.96 -11.62
CA SER A 84 -6.50 17.55 -11.19
C SER A 84 -5.94 18.50 -10.14
N SER A 85 -5.30 17.93 -9.12
CA SER A 85 -4.62 18.67 -8.06
C SER A 85 -3.13 18.33 -8.06
N ASN A 86 -2.29 19.34 -7.88
CA ASN A 86 -0.85 19.16 -7.77
C ASN A 86 -0.43 18.98 -6.31
N GLY A 87 0.47 18.02 -6.11
CA GLY A 87 1.10 17.73 -4.83
C GLY A 87 2.61 17.78 -4.92
N LYS A 88 3.23 17.86 -3.75
CA LYS A 88 4.69 17.83 -3.61
C LYS A 88 5.08 16.98 -2.41
N ILE A 89 5.98 16.03 -2.63
CA ILE A 89 6.62 15.24 -1.57
C ILE A 89 8.06 15.70 -1.47
N THR A 90 8.49 16.06 -0.28
CA THR A 90 9.88 16.39 0.01
C THR A 90 10.52 15.19 0.69
N LEU A 91 11.58 14.63 0.12
CA LEU A 91 12.34 13.50 0.69
C LEU A 91 13.67 13.96 1.27
N GLN A 92 14.05 13.41 2.42
CA GLN A 92 15.35 13.65 3.05
C GLN A 92 15.76 12.46 3.93
N GLY A 93 17.06 12.20 4.05
CA GLY A 93 17.63 11.20 4.96
C GLY A 93 18.09 9.92 4.27
N SER A 94 18.58 8.97 5.06
CA SER A 94 19.03 7.65 4.63
C SER A 94 18.60 6.60 5.67
N PRO A 95 17.59 5.74 5.36
CA PRO A 95 16.73 5.75 4.18
C PRO A 95 15.86 7.01 4.09
N ALA A 96 15.33 7.32 2.90
CA ALA A 96 14.55 8.54 2.70
C ALA A 96 13.26 8.56 3.55
N LEU A 97 13.07 9.64 4.29
CA LEU A 97 11.84 10.01 4.97
C LEU A 97 11.24 11.21 4.23
N GLY A 98 9.93 11.26 4.12
CA GLY A 98 9.28 12.33 3.37
C GLY A 98 8.00 12.84 3.98
N SER A 99 7.71 14.09 3.65
CA SER A 99 6.43 14.71 3.95
C SER A 99 5.96 15.58 2.79
N GLY A 100 4.65 15.72 2.67
CA GLY A 100 4.00 16.50 1.64
C GLY A 100 2.56 16.79 2.01
N SER A 101 1.91 17.62 1.20
CA SER A 101 0.47 17.83 1.32
C SER A 101 -0.16 18.10 -0.05
N VAL A 102 -1.44 17.79 -0.16
CA VAL A 102 -2.27 18.07 -1.33
C VAL A 102 -3.60 18.65 -0.87
N ASP A 103 -4.01 19.74 -1.52
CA ASP A 103 -5.33 20.32 -1.32
C ASP A 103 -6.27 19.87 -2.45
N ILE A 104 -7.40 19.28 -2.07
CA ILE A 104 -8.49 18.92 -2.98
C ILE A 104 -9.76 19.61 -2.49
N GLY A 105 -10.19 20.64 -3.23
CA GLY A 105 -11.32 21.48 -2.83
C GLY A 105 -11.01 22.27 -1.55
N ARG A 106 -11.70 21.94 -0.45
CA ARG A 106 -11.53 22.59 0.87
C ARG A 106 -10.78 21.72 1.89
N VAL A 107 -10.33 20.55 1.47
CA VAL A 107 -9.75 19.54 2.33
C VAL A 107 -8.27 19.40 2.03
N ARG A 108 -7.46 19.49 3.10
CA ARG A 108 -6.03 19.28 3.05
C ARG A 108 -5.71 17.85 3.46
N TYR A 109 -4.93 17.18 2.63
CA TYR A 109 -4.40 15.85 2.89
C TYR A 109 -2.92 15.96 3.18
N ASP A 110 -2.50 15.45 4.33
CA ASP A 110 -1.09 15.36 4.70
C ASP A 110 -0.56 13.98 4.33
N ILE A 111 0.62 13.97 3.73
CA ILE A 111 1.26 12.79 3.17
C ILE A 111 2.57 12.58 3.90
N GLN A 112 2.76 11.37 4.42
CA GLN A 112 4.00 10.93 5.05
C GLN A 112 4.55 9.75 4.26
N VAL A 113 5.85 9.80 3.99
CA VAL A 113 6.57 8.74 3.28
C VAL A 113 7.67 8.22 4.20
N GLN A 114 7.75 6.90 4.31
CA GLN A 114 8.81 6.24 5.06
C GLN A 114 9.40 5.13 4.20
N VAL A 115 10.70 5.21 3.94
CA VAL A 115 11.44 4.14 3.27
C VAL A 115 12.16 3.32 4.34
N PHE A 116 12.13 2.00 4.18
CA PHE A 116 12.82 1.05 5.05
C PHE A 116 13.73 0.17 4.21
N ARG A 117 14.96 -0.06 4.66
CA ARG A 117 15.80 -1.14 4.16
C ARG A 117 15.36 -2.42 4.85
N GLU A 118 14.61 -3.25 4.14
CA GLU A 118 14.17 -4.55 4.68
C GLU A 118 15.27 -5.59 4.50
N PHE A 119 15.97 -5.57 3.38
CA PHE A 119 17.07 -6.49 3.10
C PHE A 119 18.26 -5.77 2.48
N SER A 120 19.45 -6.04 3.01
CA SER A 120 20.71 -5.58 2.44
C SER A 120 21.79 -6.61 2.72
N GLY A 121 22.40 -7.18 1.68
CA GLY A 121 23.65 -7.93 1.84
C GLY A 121 23.88 -9.06 0.83
N PRO A 122 25.15 -9.46 0.65
CA PRO A 122 25.54 -10.54 -0.25
C PRO A 122 25.01 -11.90 0.22
N ALA A 123 25.07 -12.91 -0.67
CA ALA A 123 24.79 -14.30 -0.35
C ALA A 123 25.56 -14.74 0.92
N GLY A 124 24.83 -15.00 2.01
CA GLY A 124 25.38 -15.40 3.32
C GLY A 124 25.34 -14.33 4.41
N SER A 125 24.85 -13.12 4.13
CA SER A 125 24.55 -12.15 5.18
C SER A 125 23.36 -12.60 6.04
N SER A 126 23.30 -12.18 7.30
CA SER A 126 22.21 -12.56 8.23
C SER A 126 20.81 -12.17 7.72
N ASN A 127 20.74 -11.24 6.77
CA ASN A 127 19.51 -10.70 6.21
C ASN A 127 19.31 -11.10 4.74
N ALA A 128 20.14 -12.00 4.19
CA ALA A 128 19.95 -12.50 2.82
C ALA A 128 18.83 -13.55 2.79
N LEU A 129 17.80 -13.31 1.98
CA LEU A 129 16.81 -14.34 1.64
C LEU A 129 17.43 -15.30 0.64
N MET A 130 17.78 -16.50 1.10
CA MET A 130 18.20 -17.62 0.25
C MET A 130 17.02 -18.54 0.00
N PHE A 131 16.61 -18.68 -1.26
CA PHE A 131 15.66 -19.71 -1.67
C PHE A 131 16.42 -20.96 -2.09
N HIS A 132 16.17 -22.07 -1.40
CA HIS A 132 16.68 -23.39 -1.75
C HIS A 132 15.56 -24.19 -2.43
N PHE A 133 15.73 -24.48 -3.71
CA PHE A 133 14.89 -25.45 -4.39
C PHE A 133 15.52 -26.82 -4.29
N PHE A 134 14.77 -27.76 -3.72
CA PHE A 134 15.13 -29.17 -3.68
C PHE A 134 14.29 -29.88 -4.73
N HIS A 135 14.92 -30.35 -5.82
CA HIS A 135 14.27 -31.26 -6.74
C HIS A 135 14.83 -32.67 -6.51
N ALA A 136 13.96 -33.61 -6.15
CA ALA A 136 14.30 -35.01 -6.11
C ALA A 136 14.37 -35.53 -7.56
N LEU A 137 15.55 -35.91 -8.03
CA LEU A 137 15.66 -36.67 -9.27
C LEU A 137 14.89 -38.00 -9.11
N PRO A 138 14.15 -38.46 -10.14
CA PRO A 138 13.51 -39.76 -10.08
C PRO A 138 14.57 -40.85 -9.80
N PRO A 139 14.23 -41.92 -9.05
CA PRO A 139 15.16 -42.98 -8.76
C PRO A 139 15.77 -43.48 -10.07
N ALA A 140 17.11 -43.58 -10.10
CA ALA A 140 17.84 -44.03 -11.28
C ALA A 140 17.23 -45.34 -11.77
N ASP A 141 16.74 -45.32 -13.01
CA ASP A 141 16.17 -46.50 -13.65
C ASP A 141 17.24 -47.61 -13.62
N PRO A 142 16.96 -48.80 -13.05
CA PRO A 142 17.95 -49.88 -12.93
C PRO A 142 18.51 -50.38 -14.28
N ASN A 143 17.96 -49.90 -15.41
CA ASN A 143 18.42 -50.21 -16.77
C ASN A 143 19.28 -49.10 -17.41
N ALA A 144 19.57 -47.99 -16.72
CA ALA A 144 20.45 -46.96 -17.25
C ALA A 144 21.91 -47.46 -17.25
N GLY A 145 22.55 -47.45 -18.43
CA GLY A 145 23.92 -47.91 -18.64
C GLY A 145 24.98 -47.18 -17.79
N PRO A 146 26.24 -47.64 -17.78
CA PRO A 146 27.27 -47.20 -16.85
C PRO A 146 27.48 -45.69 -16.90
N LEU A 147 27.48 -45.07 -15.71
CA LEU A 147 27.70 -43.63 -15.53
C LEU A 147 29.07 -43.20 -16.09
N PRO A 148 29.17 -41.99 -16.69
CA PRO A 148 30.45 -41.46 -17.16
C PRO A 148 31.45 -41.28 -16.00
N PRO A 149 32.76 -41.43 -16.25
CA PRO A 149 33.79 -41.33 -15.21
C PRO A 149 33.79 -39.94 -14.54
N PRO A 150 34.08 -39.87 -13.23
CA PRO A 150 33.96 -38.62 -12.47
C PRO A 150 35.01 -37.57 -12.93
N PRO A 151 34.63 -36.28 -12.97
CA PRO A 151 35.58 -35.20 -13.18
C PRO A 151 36.57 -35.06 -12.00
N PRO A 152 37.77 -34.48 -12.23
CA PRO A 152 38.79 -34.34 -11.20
C PRO A 152 38.30 -33.49 -10.01
N PRO A 153 38.80 -33.74 -8.79
CA PRO A 153 38.28 -33.14 -7.56
C PRO A 153 38.46 -31.60 -7.53
N PRO A 154 37.39 -30.82 -7.25
CA PRO A 154 37.53 -29.39 -6.97
C PRO A 154 38.00 -29.11 -5.54
N LEU A 155 38.64 -27.94 -5.38
CA LEU A 155 39.21 -27.36 -4.15
C LEU A 155 38.23 -27.34 -2.95
N PRO A 156 38.75 -27.26 -1.70
CA PRO A 156 38.01 -27.66 -0.51
C PRO A 156 37.16 -26.52 0.05
N PHE A 157 36.05 -26.16 -0.60
CA PHE A 157 35.00 -25.38 0.09
C PHE A 157 33.61 -25.77 -0.41
N LEU A 158 32.74 -26.04 0.58
CA LEU A 158 31.33 -26.42 0.56
C LEU A 158 31.03 -27.94 0.57
N PRO A 159 30.15 -28.40 1.49
CA PRO A 159 29.69 -29.78 1.52
C PRO A 159 28.96 -30.10 0.20
N VAL A 160 29.47 -31.09 -0.53
CA VAL A 160 28.84 -31.61 -1.74
C VAL A 160 27.46 -32.17 -1.37
N PRO A 161 26.36 -31.73 -2.01
CA PRO A 161 25.04 -32.26 -1.71
C PRO A 161 24.95 -33.76 -2.07
N PRO A 162 24.07 -34.53 -1.41
CA PRO A 162 23.86 -35.94 -1.73
C PRO A 162 23.62 -36.15 -3.24
N PRO A 163 24.13 -37.25 -3.82
CA PRO A 163 23.89 -37.56 -5.23
C PRO A 163 22.38 -37.62 -5.49
N GLY A 164 21.88 -36.83 -6.44
CA GLY A 164 20.45 -36.77 -6.77
C GLY A 164 19.73 -35.46 -6.42
N LEU A 165 20.42 -34.51 -5.79
CA LEU A 165 19.88 -33.18 -5.46
C LEU A 165 20.54 -32.10 -6.32
N MET A 166 19.78 -31.53 -7.26
CA MET A 166 20.14 -30.24 -7.85
C MET A 166 19.65 -29.12 -6.94
N ILE A 167 20.58 -28.30 -6.45
CA ILE A 167 20.28 -27.08 -5.71
C ILE A 167 20.33 -25.93 -6.72
N ALA A 168 19.18 -25.32 -6.99
CA ALA A 168 19.15 -24.00 -7.60
C ALA A 168 19.14 -22.97 -6.46
N THR A 169 20.23 -22.20 -6.34
CA THR A 169 20.32 -21.07 -5.42
C THR A 169 20.02 -19.80 -6.19
N TYR A 170 18.95 -19.11 -5.83
CA TYR A 170 18.70 -17.75 -6.31
C TYR A 170 19.13 -16.77 -5.22
N SER A 171 20.13 -15.93 -5.50
CA SER A 171 20.46 -14.78 -4.66
C SER A 171 19.41 -13.69 -4.90
N CYS A 172 18.64 -13.36 -3.87
CA CYS A 172 17.80 -12.17 -3.85
C CYS A 172 18.69 -10.92 -4.10
N PRO A 173 18.21 -9.87 -4.80
CA PRO A 173 18.99 -8.67 -5.07
C PRO A 173 19.60 -8.05 -3.80
N ASP A 174 20.80 -7.50 -3.95
CA ASP A 174 21.66 -7.00 -2.86
C ASP A 174 20.96 -5.98 -1.93
N CYS A 175 19.94 -5.26 -2.41
CA CYS A 175 19.17 -4.28 -1.64
C CYS A 175 17.66 -4.30 -1.99
N PHE A 176 16.82 -4.38 -0.96
CA PHE A 176 15.36 -4.31 -1.04
C PHE A 176 14.84 -3.20 -0.13
N LEU A 177 14.08 -2.28 -0.72
CA LEU A 177 13.44 -1.17 -0.03
C LEU A 177 11.93 -1.42 0.09
N ARG A 178 11.37 -1.19 1.28
CA ARG A 178 9.93 -1.03 1.47
C ARG A 178 9.61 0.46 1.52
N ILE A 179 8.71 0.90 0.64
CA ILE A 179 8.24 2.28 0.57
C ILE A 179 6.84 2.29 1.15
N ALA A 180 6.64 2.96 2.27
CA ALA A 180 5.35 3.14 2.92
C ALA A 180 4.87 4.58 2.77
N VAL A 181 3.63 4.77 2.32
CA VAL A 181 2.96 6.06 2.17
C VAL A 181 1.73 6.07 3.08
N THR A 182 1.65 7.05 3.96
CA THR A 182 0.49 7.30 4.81
C THR A 182 -0.14 8.63 4.40
N VAL A 183 -1.43 8.62 4.13
CA VAL A 183 -2.22 9.82 3.82
C VAL A 183 -3.24 10.01 4.94
N SER A 184 -3.22 11.18 5.57
CA SER A 184 -4.12 11.54 6.66
C SER A 184 -4.90 12.81 6.35
N ASN A 185 -6.14 12.87 6.82
CA ASN A 185 -7.02 14.02 6.78
C ASN A 185 -7.73 14.10 8.16
N PRO A 186 -7.92 15.29 8.76
CA PRO A 186 -8.68 15.44 10.01
C PRO A 186 -10.09 14.81 10.00
N GLU A 187 -10.72 14.66 8.84
CA GLU A 187 -12.09 14.16 8.71
C GLU A 187 -12.21 12.64 8.50
N SER A 188 -11.09 11.94 8.26
CA SER A 188 -11.09 10.50 7.95
C SER A 188 -9.97 9.72 8.63
N GLN A 189 -10.11 8.40 8.69
CA GLN A 189 -9.01 7.53 9.12
C GLN A 189 -7.85 7.63 8.12
N PRO A 190 -6.59 7.54 8.60
CA PRO A 190 -5.43 7.57 7.72
C PRO A 190 -5.38 6.32 6.84
N VAL A 191 -5.11 6.52 5.56
CA VAL A 191 -4.91 5.46 4.58
C VAL A 191 -3.42 5.15 4.50
N ARG A 192 -3.06 3.87 4.52
CA ARG A 192 -1.66 3.42 4.43
C ARG A 192 -1.50 2.46 3.27
N LEU A 193 -0.57 2.78 2.38
CA LEU A 193 -0.12 1.89 1.31
C LEU A 193 1.37 1.61 1.48
N ALA A 194 1.78 0.40 1.12
CA ALA A 194 3.18 0.03 1.08
C ALA A 194 3.47 -0.79 -0.17
N THR A 195 4.65 -0.58 -0.74
CA THR A 195 5.17 -1.39 -1.84
C THR A 195 6.63 -1.73 -1.57
N PHE A 196 7.14 -2.69 -2.35
CA PHE A 196 8.53 -3.11 -2.29
C PHE A 196 9.22 -2.81 -3.62
N ARG A 197 10.49 -2.47 -3.53
CA ARG A 197 11.34 -2.24 -4.68
C ARG A 197 12.72 -2.85 -4.44
N ALA A 198 13.16 -3.63 -5.41
CA ALA A 198 14.50 -4.19 -5.46
C ALA A 198 15.42 -3.33 -6.33
N ASP A 199 16.70 -3.28 -6.00
CA ASP A 199 17.73 -2.88 -6.96
C ASP A 199 18.13 -4.09 -7.81
N LEU A 200 17.75 -4.09 -9.08
CA LEU A 200 18.05 -5.17 -10.04
C LEU A 200 19.28 -4.87 -10.91
N ARG A 201 20.07 -3.84 -10.58
CA ARG A 201 21.23 -3.41 -11.37
C ARG A 201 22.45 -4.33 -11.22
N ARG A 202 22.39 -5.36 -10.36
CA ARG A 202 23.50 -6.28 -10.08
C ARG A 202 23.11 -7.73 -10.35
#